data_AF-A0A7H4NW20-F1
#
_entry.id   AF-A0A7H4NW20-F1
#
_cell.length_a   1.000
_cell.length_b   1.000
_cell.length_c   1.000
_cell.angle_alpha   90.00
_cell.angle_beta   90.00
_cell.angle_gamma   90.00
#
_symmetry.space_group_name_H-M   'P 1'
#
loop_
_entity.id
_entity.type
_entity.pdbx_description
1 polymer ?
#
loop_
_entity_poly.entity_id
_entity_poly.type
_entity_poly.pdbx_seq_one_letter_code
_entity_poly.pdbx_strand_id
1 'polypeptide(L)' 'MRLHEANAGLLAHAECMDMLQILRGRVPVVALIGSKIGCFGGMGFVAAATDLIVMSESGRLGTHRPGSH' A
#
# COMPACT_ATOMS: atom_id res chain seq x y z
N MET A 1 1.09 5.40 8.97
CA MET A 1 2.00 6.53 9.26
C MET A 1 1.73 7.04 10.66
N ARG A 2 2.77 7.44 11.40
CA ARG A 2 2.60 8.12 12.69
C ARG A 2 2.15 9.55 12.43
N LEU A 3 1.17 10.06 13.19
CA LEU A 3 0.58 11.39 12.93
C LEU A 3 1.61 12.52 12.98
N HIS A 4 2.61 12.43 13.88
CA HIS A 4 3.69 13.43 13.98
C HIS A 4 4.64 13.45 12.77
N GLU A 5 4.61 12.41 11.94
CA GLU A 5 5.41 12.28 10.71
C GLU A 5 4.52 12.22 9.47
N ALA A 6 3.26 12.66 9.56
CA ALA A 6 2.29 12.47 8.48
C ALA A 6 2.79 13.03 7.13
N ASN A 7 3.47 14.18 7.12
CA ASN A 7 3.99 14.80 5.91
C ASN A 7 5.13 13.98 5.28
N ALA A 8 6.08 13.53 6.10
CA ALA A 8 7.17 12.66 5.64
C ALA A 8 6.63 11.31 5.14
N GLY A 9 5.62 10.77 5.83
CA GLY A 9 4.93 9.56 5.40
C GLY A 9 4.16 9.75 4.09
N LEU A 10 3.56 10.91 3.85
CA LEU A 10 2.87 11.19 2.59
C LEU A 10 3.85 11.31 1.42
N LEU A 11 4.99 11.98 1.63
CA LEU A 11 6.06 12.04 0.64
C LEU A 11 6.57 10.64 0.27
N ALA A 12 6.82 9.80 1.27
CA ALA A 12 7.26 8.42 1.04
C ALA A 12 6.24 7.62 0.19
N HIS A 13 4.93 7.80 0.40
CA HIS A 13 3.93 7.17 -0.46
C HIS A 13 4.02 7.67 -1.91
N ALA A 14 4.17 8.98 -2.10
CA ALA A 14 4.26 9.58 -3.42
C ALA A 14 5.49 9.06 -4.19
N GLU A 15 6.65 8.99 -3.53
CA GLU A 15 7.88 8.43 -4.10
C GLU A 15 7.72 6.94 -4.45
N CYS A 16 7.11 6.15 -3.56
CA CYS A 16 6.82 4.75 -3.88
C CYS A 16 5.92 4.61 -5.11
N MET A 17 4.87 5.43 -5.23
CA MET A 17 3.97 5.38 -6.40
C MET A 17 4.69 5.78 -7.69
N ASP A 18 5.57 6.79 -7.64
CA ASP A 18 6.36 7.21 -8.80
C ASP A 18 7.30 6.09 -9.27
N MET A 19 8.00 5.44 -8.34
CA MET A 19 8.84 4.29 -8.65
C MET A 19 8.06 3.11 -9.23
N LEU A 20 6.85 2.84 -8.73
CA LEU A 20 5.97 1.82 -9.31
C LEU A 20 5.56 2.17 -10.74
N GLN A 21 5.28 3.45 -11.05
CA GLN A 21 4.99 3.86 -12.42
C GLN A 21 6.20 3.70 -13.34
N ILE A 22 7.41 4.01 -12.88
CA ILE A 22 8.65 3.81 -13.66
C ILE A 22 8.88 2.33 -13.98
N LEU A 23 8.55 1.44 -13.04
CA LEU A 23 8.72 -0.01 -13.19
C LEU A 23 7.62 -0.66 -14.03
N ARG A 24 6.48 0.02 -14.22
CA ARG A 24 5.32 -0.52 -14.90
C ARG A 24 5.64 -0.96 -16.33
N GLY A 25 5.38 -2.23 -16.63
CA GLY A 25 5.69 -2.83 -17.93
C GLY A 25 7.17 -3.17 -18.17
N ARG A 26 8.06 -2.91 -17.20
CA ARG A 26 9.49 -3.29 -17.25
C ARG A 26 9.79 -4.50 -16.38
N VAL A 27 9.29 -4.49 -15.14
CA VAL A 27 9.50 -5.57 -14.16
C VAL A 27 8.18 -5.78 -13.41
N PRO A 28 7.71 -7.04 -13.24
CA PRO A 28 6.51 -7.29 -12.47
C PRO A 28 6.75 -6.98 -10.99
N VAL A 29 5.90 -6.14 -10.41
CA VAL A 29 5.90 -5.83 -8.98
C VAL A 29 4.73 -6.54 -8.31
N VAL A 30 5.03 -7.30 -7.26
CA VAL A 30 4.05 -8.10 -6.51
C VAL A 30 3.94 -7.60 -5.08
N ALA A 31 2.73 -7.22 -4.65
CA ALA A 31 2.44 -6.89 -3.26
C ALA A 31 2.04 -8.14 -2.47
N LEU A 32 2.62 -8.31 -1.27
CA LEU A 32 2.31 -9.41 -0.36
C LEU A 32 1.65 -8.90 0.92
N ILE A 33 0.42 -9.35 1.21
CA ILE A 33 -0.33 -8.96 2.42
C ILE A 33 -0.62 -10.20 3.27
N GLY A 34 0.34 -10.52 4.16
CA GLY A 34 0.27 -11.70 5.03
C GLY A 34 -0.27 -11.46 6.44
N SER A 35 -0.61 -10.23 6.82
CA SER A 35 -0.94 -9.89 8.21
C SER A 35 -2.42 -9.59 8.42
N LYS A 36 -2.92 -9.91 9.62
CA LYS A 36 -4.25 -9.51 10.13
C LYS A 36 -4.43 -7.99 10.25
N ILE A 37 -3.33 -7.24 10.32
CA ILE A 37 -3.35 -5.77 10.34
C ILE A 37 -3.81 -5.25 8.98
N GLY A 38 -3.50 -5.98 7.90
CA GLY A 38 -3.85 -5.62 6.53
C GLY A 38 -3.03 -4.45 5.98
N CYS A 39 -3.43 -3.97 4.82
CA CYS A 39 -2.88 -2.82 4.13
C CYS A 39 -3.99 -1.78 3.95
N PHE A 40 -3.85 -0.63 4.63
CA PHE A 40 -4.88 0.41 4.69
C PHE A 40 -4.29 1.81 4.47
N GLY A 41 -5.14 2.77 4.10
CA GLY A 41 -4.72 4.16 3.87
C GLY A 41 -3.84 4.31 2.63
N GLY A 42 -2.83 5.17 2.71
CA GLY A 42 -1.90 5.45 1.60
C GLY A 42 -1.21 4.19 1.06
N MET A 43 -0.76 3.28 1.93
CA MET A 43 -0.16 2.01 1.51
C MET A 43 -1.14 1.09 0.79
N GLY A 44 -2.45 1.20 1.05
CA GLY A 44 -3.48 0.45 0.33
C GLY A 44 -3.52 0.83 -1.15
N PHE A 45 -3.35 2.12 -1.46
CA PHE A 45 -3.22 2.60 -2.84
C PHE A 45 -1.91 2.16 -3.49
N VAL A 46 -0.80 2.21 -2.75
CA VAL A 46 0.51 1.71 -3.23
C VAL A 46 0.41 0.23 -3.58
N ALA A 47 -0.21 -0.59 -2.73
CA ALA A 47 -0.41 -2.01 -3.01
C ALA A 47 -1.30 -2.23 -4.24
N ALA A 48 -2.37 -1.44 -4.41
CA ALA A 48 -3.23 -1.48 -5.59
C ALA A 48 -2.54 -1.04 -6.89
N ALA A 49 -1.44 -0.29 -6.81
CA ALA A 49 -0.66 0.15 -7.95
C ALA A 49 0.36 -0.90 -8.44
N THR A 50 0.50 -2.02 -7.74
CA THR A 50 1.35 -3.16 -8.15
C THR A 50 0.64 -4.05 -9.17
N ASP A 51 1.38 -4.89 -9.89
CA ASP A 51 0.82 -5.74 -10.96
C ASP A 51 0.00 -6.92 -10.42
N LEU A 52 0.36 -7.42 -9.24
CA LEU A 52 -0.32 -8.52 -8.58
C LEU A 52 -0.31 -8.33 -7.07
N ILE A 53 -1.44 -8.65 -6.43
CA ILE A 53 -1.55 -8.68 -4.97
C ILE A 53 -1.80 -10.11 -4.53
N VAL A 54 -0.90 -10.65 -3.70
CA VAL A 54 -1.08 -11.95 -3.04
C VAL A 54 -1.39 -11.69 -1.58
N MET A 55 -2.53 -12.21 -1.13
CA MET A 55 -3.01 -12.00 0.24
C MET A 55 -3.25 -13.33 0.94
N SER A 56 -2.93 -13.38 2.23
CA SER A 56 -3.42 -14.47 3.10
C SER A 56 -4.93 -14.33 3.34
N GLU A 57 -5.61 -15.41 3.73
CA GLU A 57 -7.05 -15.36 4.08
C GLU A 57 -7.36 -14.32 5.17
N SER A 58 -6.40 -14.09 6.05
CA SER A 58 -6.50 -13.11 7.14
C SER A 58 -6.16 -11.67 6.71
N GLY A 59 -5.58 -11.51 5.52
CA GLY A 59 -5.18 -10.23 4.95
C GLY A 59 -6.38 -9.37 4.61
N ARG A 60 -6.27 -8.06 4.84
CA ARG A 60 -7.27 -7.08 4.43
C ARG A 60 -6.62 -5.97 3.62
N LEU A 61 -7.32 -5.48 2.61
CA LEU A 61 -6.89 -4.37 1.76
C LEU A 61 -8.06 -3.39 1.66
N GLY A 62 -7.80 -2.10 1.85
CA GLY A 62 -8.83 -1.07 1.72
C GLY A 62 -8.30 0.34 1.93
N THR A 63 -9.10 1.35 1.63
CA THR A 63 -8.69 2.76 1.81
C THR A 63 -8.77 3.20 3.27
N HIS A 64 -9.68 2.63 4.06
CA HIS A 64 -9.87 2.93 5.48
C HIS A 64 -10.08 1.64 6.27
N ARG A 65 -9.66 1.63 7.54
CA ARG A 65 -9.84 0.45 8.41
C ARG A 65 -11.26 0.44 8.98
N PRO A 66 -11.96 -0.71 9.01
CA PRO A 66 -13.27 -0.81 9.65
C PRO A 66 -13.20 -0.37 11.13
N GLY A 67 -14.11 0.50 11.55
CA GLY A 67 -14.18 1.04 12.91
C GLY A 67 -13.44 2.37 13.13
N SER A 68 -13.02 3.05 12.07
CA SER A 68 -12.45 4.41 12.13
C SER A 68 -13.50 5.54 11.99
N HIS A 69 -14.73 5.30 12.44
CA HIS A 69 -15.77 6.34 12.56
C HIS A 69 -15.69 7.02 13.92
#